data_AF-A0A0F9F077-F1
#
_entry.id   AF-A0A0F9F077-F1
#
_cell.length_a   1.000
_cell.length_b   1.000
_cell.length_c   1.000
_cell.angle_alpha   90.00
_cell.angle_beta   90.00
_cell.angle_gamma   90.00
#
_symmetry.space_group_name_H-M   'P 1'
#
loop_
_entity.id
_entity.type
_entity.pdbx_description
1 polymer ?
#
loop_
_entity_poly.entity_id
_entity_poly.type
_entity_poly.pdbx_seq_one_letter_code
_entity_poly.pdbx_strand_id
1 'polypeptide(L)'
;MRNELIGAVVLEVTKLAGHWLRSRPVTRESTFSLTAEPAPHKVYYLEPESEEAPEVEPVPVRQSPIAIVEREVEPEKATAIATGCIPCAIGHLGTCSGLLNEAMRFAGKDGMTSDEVIDRVGICLNELNAMERVDLRPEMIVNLPEWERKLVDQVLLASRNTRHQLEAMESVEILEQAAATTQGTHKGIWRDYIRHKAANLTPEEIQEVQARLLAKIEELTSGEGDDES
;
A
#
# COMPACT_ATOMS: atom_id res chain seq x y z
N MET A 1 19.51 -6.04 -34.47
CA MET A 1 20.50 -5.24 -33.73
C MET A 1 19.94 -4.47 -32.53
N ARG A 2 19.14 -3.41 -32.64
CA ARG A 2 18.70 -2.62 -31.46
C ARG A 2 17.83 -3.38 -30.45
N ASN A 3 16.99 -4.31 -30.92
CA ASN A 3 16.12 -5.13 -30.05
C ASN A 3 16.85 -6.32 -29.40
N GLU A 4 17.90 -6.82 -30.03
CA GLU A 4 18.71 -7.93 -29.49
C GLU A 4 19.62 -7.45 -28.34
N LEU A 5 20.10 -6.22 -28.43
CA LEU A 5 20.91 -5.60 -27.38
C LEU A 5 20.09 -5.33 -26.11
N ILE A 6 18.85 -4.85 -26.26
CA ILE A 6 17.94 -4.60 -25.13
C ILE A 6 17.57 -5.92 -24.43
N GLY A 7 17.35 -7.00 -25.19
CA GLY A 7 17.10 -8.32 -24.64
C GLY A 7 18.26 -8.85 -23.81
N ALA A 8 19.50 -8.68 -24.28
CA ALA A 8 20.70 -9.12 -23.56
C ALA A 8 20.92 -8.35 -22.25
N VAL A 9 20.68 -7.04 -22.24
CA VAL A 9 20.84 -6.19 -21.04
C VAL A 9 19.79 -6.54 -19.97
N VAL A 10 18.53 -6.74 -20.34
CA VAL A 10 17.48 -7.12 -19.39
C VAL A 10 17.77 -8.50 -18.76
N LEU A 11 18.34 -9.43 -19.53
CA LEU A 11 18.61 -10.78 -19.08
C LEU A 11 19.82 -10.85 -18.11
N GLU A 12 20.83 -10.00 -18.28
CA GLU A 12 21.94 -9.91 -17.33
C GLU A 12 21.59 -9.15 -16.05
N VAL A 13 20.82 -8.06 -16.16
CA VAL A 13 20.36 -7.30 -14.97
C VAL A 13 19.48 -8.17 -14.06
N THR A 14 18.67 -9.08 -14.63
CA THR A 14 17.84 -9.99 -13.83
C THR A 14 18.64 -11.09 -13.14
N LYS A 15 19.75 -11.56 -13.72
CA LYS A 15 20.68 -12.50 -13.05
C LYS A 15 21.40 -11.85 -11.88
N LEU A 16 21.90 -10.62 -12.05
CA LEU A 16 22.57 -9.88 -10.99
C LEU A 16 21.63 -9.61 -9.80
N ALA A 17 20.41 -9.15 -10.07
CA ALA A 17 19.41 -8.92 -9.02
C ALA A 17 19.07 -10.21 -8.25
N GLY A 18 18.96 -11.35 -8.95
CA GLY A 18 18.68 -12.64 -8.33
C GLY A 18 19.84 -13.23 -7.51
N HIS A 19 21.08 -12.84 -7.78
CA HIS A 19 22.25 -13.21 -6.99
C HIS A 19 22.33 -12.33 -5.72
N TRP A 20 22.14 -11.02 -5.86
CA TRP A 20 22.15 -10.08 -4.75
C TRP A 20 21.05 -10.34 -3.71
N LEU A 21 19.85 -10.72 -4.14
CA LEU A 21 18.76 -11.11 -3.24
C LEU A 21 19.06 -12.38 -2.43
N ARG A 22 19.90 -13.29 -2.95
CA ARG A 22 20.26 -14.55 -2.29
C ARG A 22 21.44 -14.42 -1.33
N SER A 23 22.30 -13.44 -1.53
CA SER A 23 23.55 -13.27 -0.76
C SER A 23 23.44 -12.25 0.38
N ARG A 24 22.24 -11.69 0.64
CA ARG A 24 22.06 -10.74 1.75
C ARG A 24 22.17 -11.45 3.10
N PRO A 25 23.15 -11.12 3.95
CA PRO A 25 23.22 -11.66 5.29
C PRO A 25 22.00 -11.20 6.09
N VAL A 26 21.20 -12.15 6.57
CA VAL A 26 20.08 -11.88 7.46
C VAL A 26 20.65 -11.62 8.86
N THR A 27 20.94 -10.36 9.17
CA THR A 27 21.26 -9.95 10.53
C THR A 27 19.99 -9.98 11.38
N ARG A 28 19.77 -11.12 12.05
CA ARG A 28 18.70 -11.28 13.03
C ARG A 28 19.16 -10.68 14.36
N GLU A 29 18.94 -9.39 14.56
CA GLU A 29 19.07 -8.77 15.88
C GLU A 29 17.90 -9.25 16.76
N SER A 30 18.13 -10.38 17.43
CA SER A 30 17.21 -10.99 18.39
C SER A 30 17.61 -10.55 19.80
N THR A 31 17.15 -9.38 20.23
CA THR A 31 17.14 -9.00 21.65
C THR A 31 15.83 -8.32 22.05
N PHE A 32 14.70 -8.99 21.81
CA PHE A 32 13.46 -8.63 22.50
C PHE A 32 13.30 -9.55 23.71
N SER A 33 13.65 -9.02 24.89
CA SER A 33 13.52 -9.71 26.17
C SER A 33 12.05 -9.69 26.62
N LEU A 34 11.38 -10.84 26.48
CA LEU A 34 10.03 -11.13 26.96
C LEU A 34 10.00 -11.37 28.48
N THR A 35 10.32 -10.35 29.28
CA THR A 35 10.21 -10.44 30.76
C THR A 35 9.43 -9.31 31.41
N ALA A 36 8.72 -8.48 30.63
CA ALA A 36 7.77 -7.53 31.22
C ALA A 36 6.49 -8.29 31.62
N GLU A 37 6.32 -8.53 32.93
CA GLU A 37 5.05 -8.96 33.51
C GLU A 37 3.95 -7.97 33.06
N PRO A 38 2.81 -8.46 32.53
CA PRO A 38 1.72 -7.59 32.15
C PRO A 38 1.19 -6.89 33.40
N ALA A 39 1.24 -5.55 33.40
CA ALA A 39 0.62 -4.76 34.45
C ALA A 39 -0.86 -5.15 34.57
N PRO A 40 -1.40 -5.33 35.79
CA PRO A 40 -2.78 -5.75 35.97
C PRO A 40 -3.71 -4.71 35.35
N HIS A 41 -4.40 -5.11 34.28
CA HIS A 41 -5.50 -4.33 33.71
C HIS A 41 -6.59 -4.16 34.77
N LYS A 42 -6.66 -2.98 35.38
CA LYS A 42 -7.83 -2.57 36.17
C LYS A 42 -8.99 -2.41 35.21
N VAL A 43 -9.81 -3.45 35.13
CA VAL A 43 -11.15 -3.38 34.54
C VAL A 43 -11.99 -2.53 35.49
N TYR A 44 -12.19 -1.25 35.14
CA TYR A 44 -13.17 -0.42 35.83
C TYR A 44 -14.53 -0.83 35.30
N TYR A 45 -15.26 -1.62 36.08
CA TYR A 45 -16.71 -1.73 35.93
C TYR A 45 -17.26 -0.37 36.34
N LEU A 46 -17.66 0.43 35.36
CA LEU A 46 -18.57 1.54 35.61
C LEU A 46 -19.89 0.89 36.04
N GLU A 47 -20.17 0.96 37.34
CA GLU A 47 -21.49 0.65 37.85
C GLU A 47 -22.51 1.52 37.09
N PRO A 48 -23.59 0.94 36.56
CA PRO A 48 -24.64 1.75 35.96
C PRO A 48 -25.27 2.59 37.06
N GLU A 49 -24.87 3.86 37.16
CA GLU A 49 -25.61 4.85 37.93
C GLU A 49 -27.02 4.89 37.37
N SER A 50 -27.98 4.43 38.18
CA SER A 50 -29.39 4.62 37.92
C SER A 50 -29.70 6.10 38.14
N GLU A 51 -29.42 6.92 37.13
CA GLU A 51 -29.96 8.27 37.07
C GLU A 51 -31.47 8.17 36.87
N GLU A 52 -32.22 8.45 37.93
CA GLU A 52 -33.63 8.83 37.82
C GLU A 52 -33.72 9.98 36.81
N ALA A 53 -34.39 9.71 35.69
CA ALA A 53 -34.62 10.69 34.65
C ALA A 53 -35.35 11.90 35.26
N PRO A 54 -34.75 13.11 35.23
CA PRO A 54 -35.43 14.30 35.72
C PRO A 54 -36.67 14.54 34.87
N GLU A 55 -37.80 14.81 35.53
CA GLU A 55 -39.05 15.20 34.91
C GLU A 55 -38.81 16.46 34.06
N VAL A 56 -38.77 16.27 32.74
CA VAL A 56 -38.46 17.32 31.78
C VAL A 56 -39.65 18.27 31.70
N GLU A 57 -39.55 19.41 32.38
CA GLU A 57 -40.46 20.53 32.11
C GLU A 57 -40.40 20.90 30.61
N PRO A 58 -41.54 21.15 29.94
CA PRO A 58 -41.57 21.43 28.53
C PRO A 58 -40.82 22.73 28.24
N VAL A 59 -39.61 22.60 27.68
CA VAL A 59 -38.81 23.74 27.22
C VAL A 59 -39.61 24.46 26.13
N PRO A 60 -39.89 25.76 26.27
CA PRO A 60 -40.57 26.52 25.24
C PRO A 60 -39.68 26.55 23.99
N VAL A 61 -40.16 25.91 22.91
CA VAL A 61 -39.52 25.89 21.60
C VAL A 61 -39.44 27.31 21.08
N ARG A 62 -38.31 27.98 21.33
CA ARG A 62 -37.99 29.27 20.73
C ARG A 62 -37.66 29.00 19.26
N GLN A 63 -38.67 29.15 18.39
CA GLN A 63 -38.51 29.22 16.95
C GLN A 63 -37.76 30.50 16.60
N SER A 64 -36.46 30.52 16.88
CA SER A 64 -35.57 31.49 16.27
C SER A 64 -35.36 30.99 14.85
N PRO A 65 -35.67 31.77 13.79
CA PRO A 65 -35.33 31.37 12.44
C PRO A 65 -33.82 31.13 12.42
N ILE A 66 -33.42 29.89 12.14
CA ILE A 66 -32.04 29.55 11.83
C ILE A 66 -31.75 30.33 10.55
N ALA A 67 -31.08 31.46 10.70
CA ALA A 67 -30.44 32.10 9.58
C ALA A 67 -29.40 31.10 9.09
N ILE A 68 -29.75 30.37 8.04
CA ILE A 68 -28.79 29.63 7.23
C ILE A 68 -27.90 30.74 6.68
N VAL A 69 -26.80 31.02 7.39
CA VAL A 69 -25.70 31.78 6.81
C VAL A 69 -25.17 30.83 5.75
N GLU A 70 -25.62 31.05 4.53
CA GLU A 70 -25.07 30.51 3.31
C GLU A 70 -23.63 31.00 3.25
N ARG A 71 -22.77 30.33 4.02
CA ARG A 71 -21.35 30.52 3.94
C ARG A 71 -21.03 29.93 2.57
N GLU A 72 -20.85 30.82 1.60
CA GLU A 72 -20.14 30.53 0.37
C GLU A 72 -18.79 29.98 0.80
N VAL A 73 -18.73 28.65 0.98
CA VAL A 73 -17.47 27.93 0.99
C VAL A 73 -17.06 28.03 -0.46
N GLU A 74 -16.29 29.06 -0.80
CA GLU A 74 -15.56 29.05 -2.05
C GLU A 74 -14.89 27.67 -2.14
N PRO A 75 -15.07 26.93 -3.24
CA PRO A 75 -14.41 25.66 -3.40
C PRO A 75 -12.92 25.98 -3.32
N GLU A 76 -12.29 25.69 -2.18
CA GLU A 76 -10.84 25.69 -2.08
C GLU A 76 -10.40 24.80 -3.23
N LYS A 77 -9.86 25.43 -4.28
CA LYS A 77 -9.26 24.73 -5.40
C LYS A 77 -8.24 23.83 -4.75
N ALA A 78 -8.56 22.54 -4.64
CA ALA A 78 -7.60 21.51 -4.30
C ALA A 78 -6.41 21.78 -5.21
N THR A 79 -5.36 22.35 -4.63
CA THR A 79 -4.19 22.81 -5.38
C THR A 79 -3.77 21.62 -6.19
N ALA A 80 -3.76 21.77 -7.52
CA ALA A 80 -3.57 20.66 -8.44
C ALA A 80 -2.33 19.85 -8.05
N ILE A 81 -2.52 18.77 -7.27
CA ILE A 81 -1.47 17.82 -6.96
C ILE A 81 -1.31 17.05 -8.27
N ALA A 82 -0.34 17.50 -9.06
CA ALA A 82 -0.30 17.24 -10.48
C ALA A 82 -0.11 15.76 -10.86
N THR A 83 0.27 14.85 -9.94
CA THR A 83 0.70 13.49 -10.36
C THR A 83 0.78 12.46 -9.23
N GLY A 84 -0.05 12.53 -8.18
CA GLY A 84 0.05 11.60 -7.04
C GLY A 84 -1.21 10.80 -6.74
N CYS A 85 -1.59 9.83 -7.59
CA CYS A 85 -2.66 8.87 -7.24
C CYS A 85 -2.31 7.44 -7.66
N ILE A 86 -1.91 7.22 -8.92
CA ILE A 86 -1.59 5.87 -9.42
C ILE A 86 -0.32 5.28 -8.79
N PRO A 87 0.83 5.99 -8.71
CA PRO A 87 2.03 5.42 -8.10
C PRO A 87 1.84 5.06 -6.62
N CYS A 88 1.12 5.90 -5.86
CA CYS A 88 0.78 5.66 -4.46
C CYS A 88 -0.09 4.41 -4.34
N ALA A 89 -1.13 4.30 -5.17
CA ALA A 89 -2.03 3.15 -5.16
C ALA A 89 -1.31 1.84 -5.53
N ILE A 90 -0.38 1.87 -6.50
CA ILE A 90 0.49 0.73 -6.79
C ILE A 90 1.37 0.40 -5.58
N GLY A 91 1.90 1.42 -4.89
CA GLY A 91 2.66 1.27 -3.65
C GLY A 91 1.87 0.56 -2.55
N HIS A 92 0.65 1.01 -2.26
CA HIS A 92 -0.24 0.38 -1.28
C HIS A 92 -0.55 -1.09 -1.61
N LEU A 93 -0.86 -1.40 -2.88
CA LEU A 93 -1.03 -2.79 -3.33
C LEU A 93 0.27 -3.61 -3.20
N GLY A 94 1.42 -3.00 -3.48
CA GLY A 94 2.73 -3.63 -3.32
C GLY A 94 3.04 -3.95 -1.86
N THR A 95 2.78 -3.01 -0.95
CA THR A 95 2.92 -3.18 0.50
C THR A 95 1.99 -4.29 1.01
N CYS A 96 0.70 -4.25 0.68
CA CYS A 96 -0.23 -5.31 1.05
C CYS A 96 0.23 -6.67 0.48
N SER A 97 0.70 -6.72 -0.78
CA SER A 97 1.24 -7.96 -1.34
C SER A 97 2.41 -8.51 -0.53
N GLY A 98 3.35 -7.66 -0.10
CA GLY A 98 4.47 -8.08 0.77
C GLY A 98 3.99 -8.60 2.12
N LEU A 99 3.05 -7.88 2.75
CA LEU A 99 2.48 -8.26 4.05
C LEU A 99 1.77 -9.61 3.99
N LEU A 100 0.95 -9.87 2.97
CA LEU A 100 0.23 -11.13 2.81
C LEU A 100 1.16 -12.31 2.55
N ASN A 101 2.26 -12.11 1.82
CA ASN A 101 3.27 -13.16 1.63
C ASN A 101 3.97 -13.52 2.95
N GLU A 102 4.28 -12.53 3.80
CA GLU A 102 4.83 -12.82 5.13
C GLU A 102 3.79 -13.42 6.08
N ALA A 103 2.54 -12.96 6.03
CA ALA A 103 1.44 -13.57 6.78
C ALA A 103 1.31 -15.06 6.42
N MET A 104 1.38 -15.42 5.14
CA MET A 104 1.41 -16.82 4.69
C MET A 104 2.55 -17.63 5.30
N ARG A 105 3.76 -17.05 5.36
CA ARG A 105 4.93 -17.71 5.97
C ARG A 105 4.71 -18.00 7.45
N PHE A 106 4.09 -17.08 8.19
CA PHE A 106 3.76 -17.29 9.60
C PHE A 106 2.57 -18.25 9.78
N ALA A 107 1.53 -18.15 8.95
CA ALA A 107 0.38 -19.05 9.01
C ALA A 107 0.79 -20.52 8.86
N GLY A 108 1.74 -20.83 7.97
CA GLY A 108 2.25 -22.19 7.80
C GLY A 108 3.09 -22.72 8.97
N LYS A 109 3.65 -21.84 9.81
CA LYS A 109 4.52 -22.21 10.93
C LYS A 109 3.81 -22.18 12.28
N ASP A 110 3.08 -21.10 12.53
CA ASP A 110 2.53 -20.73 13.83
C ASP A 110 0.98 -20.74 13.82
N GLY A 111 0.36 -20.97 12.66
CA GLY A 111 -1.09 -21.05 12.49
C GLY A 111 -1.76 -19.71 12.14
N MET A 112 -3.02 -19.79 11.69
CA MET A 112 -3.82 -18.62 11.26
C MET A 112 -4.14 -17.64 12.39
N THR A 113 -4.14 -18.10 13.64
CA THR A 113 -4.45 -17.28 14.82
C THR A 113 -3.20 -16.68 15.47
N SER A 114 -2.04 -16.74 14.81
CA SER A 114 -0.83 -16.10 15.33
C SER A 114 -0.93 -14.59 15.21
N ASP A 115 -0.39 -13.88 16.21
CA ASP A 115 -0.42 -12.41 16.25
C ASP A 115 0.21 -11.81 14.99
N GLU A 116 1.30 -12.40 14.48
CA GLU A 116 1.96 -11.97 13.23
C GLU A 116 1.04 -12.07 12.00
N VAL A 117 0.18 -13.09 11.91
CA VAL A 117 -0.79 -13.19 10.80
C VAL A 117 -1.85 -12.10 10.95
N ILE A 118 -2.41 -11.95 12.14
CA ILE A 118 -3.47 -10.98 12.45
C ILE A 118 -2.98 -9.55 12.18
N ASP A 119 -1.81 -9.19 12.70
CA ASP A 119 -1.24 -7.85 12.56
C ASP A 119 -0.94 -7.51 11.10
N ARG A 120 -0.34 -8.43 10.34
CA ARG A 120 0.00 -8.19 8.93
C ARG A 120 -1.23 -8.07 8.05
N VAL A 121 -2.23 -8.90 8.28
CA VAL A 121 -3.52 -8.80 7.57
C VAL A 121 -4.20 -7.48 7.93
N GLY A 122 -4.20 -7.09 9.22
CA GLY A 122 -4.70 -5.80 9.69
C GLY A 122 -4.01 -4.61 9.03
N ILE A 123 -2.67 -4.64 8.91
CA ILE A 123 -1.91 -3.60 8.22
C ILE A 123 -2.27 -3.57 6.73
N CYS A 124 -2.34 -4.72 6.04
CA CYS A 124 -2.79 -4.73 4.64
C CYS A 124 -4.18 -4.08 4.49
N LEU A 125 -5.15 -4.41 5.35
CA LEU A 125 -6.48 -3.80 5.31
C LEU A 125 -6.43 -2.28 5.48
N ASN A 126 -5.55 -1.78 6.36
CA ASN A 126 -5.33 -0.34 6.53
C ASN A 126 -4.72 0.31 5.29
N GLU A 127 -3.75 -0.33 4.64
CA GLU A 127 -3.16 0.15 3.38
C GLU A 127 -4.21 0.24 2.26
N LEU A 128 -5.06 -0.79 2.12
CA LEU A 128 -6.15 -0.79 1.14
C LEU A 128 -7.17 0.32 1.44
N ASN A 129 -7.53 0.52 2.70
CA ASN A 129 -8.44 1.58 3.11
C ASN A 129 -7.84 2.99 2.89
N ALA A 130 -6.57 3.19 3.19
CA ALA A 130 -5.87 4.45 2.94
C ALA A 130 -5.85 4.78 1.45
N MET A 131 -5.47 3.81 0.62
CA MET A 131 -5.47 3.95 -0.83
C MET A 131 -6.86 4.35 -1.37
N GLU A 132 -7.93 3.65 -0.97
CA GLU A 132 -9.28 3.94 -1.46
C GLU A 132 -9.83 5.28 -0.98
N ARG A 133 -9.54 5.67 0.27
CA ARG A 133 -10.18 6.83 0.91
C ARG A 133 -9.36 8.11 0.83
N VAL A 134 -8.07 8.02 0.55
CA VAL A 134 -7.15 9.17 0.53
C VAL A 134 -6.62 9.38 -0.89
N ASP A 135 -5.98 8.37 -1.47
CA ASP A 135 -5.28 8.52 -2.75
C ASP A 135 -6.23 8.46 -3.96
N LEU A 136 -7.23 7.58 -3.89
CA LEU A 136 -8.17 7.31 -4.98
C LEU A 136 -9.57 7.92 -4.72
N ARG A 137 -9.62 9.08 -4.06
CA ARG A 137 -10.88 9.81 -3.90
C ARG A 137 -11.45 10.25 -5.26
N PRO A 138 -12.79 10.35 -5.42
CA PRO A 138 -13.40 10.71 -6.70
C PRO A 138 -12.85 11.99 -7.32
N GLU A 139 -12.57 13.01 -6.50
CA GLU A 139 -12.03 14.31 -6.94
C GLU A 139 -10.65 14.18 -7.57
N MET A 140 -9.86 13.21 -7.09
CA MET A 140 -8.52 12.90 -7.64
C MET A 140 -8.64 12.16 -8.97
N ILE A 141 -9.66 11.30 -9.13
CA ILE A 141 -9.83 10.45 -10.31
C ILE A 141 -10.36 11.23 -11.52
N VAL A 142 -11.29 12.16 -11.31
CA VAL A 142 -11.96 12.90 -12.40
C VAL A 142 -10.98 13.60 -13.34
N ASN A 143 -9.87 14.11 -12.78
CA ASN A 143 -8.88 14.88 -13.52
C ASN A 143 -7.75 14.04 -14.15
N LEU A 144 -7.74 12.72 -13.92
CA LEU A 144 -6.70 11.85 -14.47
C LEU A 144 -6.84 11.68 -15.99
N PRO A 145 -5.74 11.50 -16.73
CA PRO A 145 -5.78 11.03 -18.11
C PRO A 145 -6.59 9.73 -18.26
N GLU A 146 -7.20 9.52 -19.43
CA GLU A 146 -8.07 8.35 -19.66
C GLU A 146 -7.36 7.01 -19.39
N TRP A 147 -6.07 6.90 -19.75
CA TRP A 147 -5.29 5.69 -19.51
C TRP A 147 -5.00 5.46 -18.02
N GLU A 148 -4.80 6.52 -17.24
CA GLU A 148 -4.62 6.41 -15.78
C GLU A 148 -5.94 6.05 -15.09
N ARG A 149 -7.08 6.59 -15.54
CA ARG A 149 -8.41 6.21 -15.01
C ARG A 149 -8.67 4.70 -15.15
N LYS A 150 -8.31 4.10 -16.28
CA LYS A 150 -8.42 2.65 -16.49
C LYS A 150 -7.57 1.86 -15.49
N LEU A 151 -6.38 2.35 -15.14
CA LEU A 151 -5.55 1.73 -14.10
C LEU A 151 -6.17 1.91 -12.71
N VAL A 152 -6.75 3.08 -12.40
CA VAL A 152 -7.48 3.30 -11.15
C VAL A 152 -8.61 2.29 -11.00
N ASP A 153 -9.42 2.08 -12.05
CA ASP A 153 -10.54 1.15 -12.01
C ASP A 153 -10.08 -0.28 -11.68
N GLN A 154 -8.95 -0.70 -12.27
CA GLN A 154 -8.32 -1.99 -11.97
C GLN A 154 -7.85 -2.07 -10.51
N VAL A 155 -7.19 -1.02 -10.01
CA VAL A 155 -6.71 -0.96 -8.63
C VAL A 155 -7.87 -1.00 -7.63
N LEU A 156 -8.92 -0.21 -7.83
CA LEU A 156 -10.09 -0.18 -6.95
C LEU A 156 -10.82 -1.53 -6.93
N LEU A 157 -10.95 -2.19 -8.08
CA LEU A 157 -11.53 -3.52 -8.15
C LEU A 157 -10.67 -4.54 -7.39
N ALA A 158 -9.36 -4.51 -7.60
CA ALA A 158 -8.40 -5.37 -6.91
C ALA A 158 -8.47 -5.18 -5.40
N SER A 159 -8.43 -3.93 -4.94
CA SER A 159 -8.51 -3.55 -3.53
C SER A 159 -9.76 -4.09 -2.85
N ARG A 160 -10.94 -3.88 -3.45
CA ARG A 160 -12.22 -4.39 -2.92
C ARG A 160 -12.24 -5.92 -2.85
N ASN A 161 -11.77 -6.58 -3.91
CA ASN A 161 -11.72 -8.04 -3.95
C ASN A 161 -10.80 -8.60 -2.86
N THR A 162 -9.60 -8.03 -2.71
CA THR A 162 -8.64 -8.43 -1.67
C THR A 162 -9.24 -8.20 -0.28
N ARG A 163 -9.81 -7.01 -0.02
CA ARG A 163 -10.45 -6.73 1.28
C ARG A 163 -11.55 -7.73 1.61
N HIS A 164 -12.47 -7.99 0.68
CA HIS A 164 -13.54 -8.97 0.91
C HIS A 164 -13.01 -10.38 1.17
N GLN A 165 -11.94 -10.80 0.48
CA GLN A 165 -11.29 -12.09 0.73
C GLN A 165 -10.67 -12.16 2.13
N LEU A 166 -10.03 -11.08 2.58
CA LEU A 166 -9.40 -11.01 3.90
C LEU A 166 -10.42 -10.91 5.04
N GLU A 167 -11.54 -10.22 4.84
CA GLU A 167 -12.63 -10.13 5.82
C GLU A 167 -13.38 -11.46 6.00
N ALA A 168 -13.45 -12.27 4.94
CA ALA A 168 -14.07 -13.61 4.96
C ALA A 168 -13.04 -14.75 5.13
N MET A 169 -11.84 -14.43 5.60
CA MET A 169 -10.73 -15.38 5.68
C MET A 169 -10.89 -16.34 6.87
N GLU A 170 -11.08 -17.62 6.57
CA GLU A 170 -11.23 -18.67 7.59
C GLU A 170 -10.11 -19.72 7.56
N SER A 171 -9.27 -19.70 6.52
CA SER A 171 -8.25 -20.75 6.30
C SER A 171 -6.98 -20.23 5.63
N VAL A 172 -5.91 -21.03 5.72
CA VAL A 172 -4.62 -20.75 5.09
C VAL A 172 -4.76 -20.70 3.56
N GLU A 173 -5.62 -21.53 2.98
CA GLU A 173 -5.86 -21.57 1.54
C GLU A 173 -6.48 -20.26 1.03
N ILE A 174 -7.40 -19.65 1.81
CA ILE A 174 -7.97 -18.35 1.47
C ILE A 174 -6.89 -17.25 1.56
N LEU A 175 -6.04 -17.29 2.60
CA LEU A 175 -4.92 -16.36 2.73
C LEU A 175 -3.93 -16.51 1.56
N GLU A 176 -3.64 -17.74 1.14
CA GLU A 176 -2.77 -18.03 0.00
C GLU A 176 -3.34 -17.46 -1.29
N GLN A 177 -4.63 -17.71 -1.53
CA GLN A 177 -5.33 -17.18 -2.69
C GLN A 177 -5.32 -15.65 -2.70
N ALA A 178 -5.56 -15.01 -1.55
CA ALA A 178 -5.50 -13.56 -1.41
C ALA A 178 -4.09 -13.02 -1.68
N ALA A 179 -3.04 -13.66 -1.14
CA ALA A 179 -1.65 -13.29 -1.38
C ALA A 179 -1.27 -13.41 -2.85
N ALA A 180 -1.61 -14.54 -3.49
CA ALA A 180 -1.31 -14.81 -4.89
C ALA A 180 -2.05 -13.85 -5.83
N THR A 181 -3.36 -13.66 -5.63
CA THR A 181 -4.17 -12.74 -6.44
C THR A 181 -3.71 -11.29 -6.29
N THR A 182 -3.46 -10.84 -5.06
CA THR A 182 -2.98 -9.47 -4.80
C THR A 182 -1.62 -9.24 -5.44
N GLN A 183 -0.69 -10.19 -5.32
CA GLN A 183 0.63 -10.08 -5.94
C GLN A 183 0.55 -10.09 -7.46
N GLY A 184 -0.24 -10.98 -8.05
CA GLY A 184 -0.44 -11.07 -9.50
C GLY A 184 -1.01 -9.77 -10.06
N THR A 185 -2.03 -9.22 -9.39
CA THR A 185 -2.70 -7.99 -9.78
C THR A 185 -1.77 -6.78 -9.66
N HIS A 186 -1.07 -6.64 -8.53
CA HIS A 186 -0.05 -5.60 -8.33
C HIS A 186 1.00 -5.63 -9.46
N LYS A 187 1.57 -6.81 -9.76
CA LYS A 187 2.57 -6.97 -10.83
C LYS A 187 2.00 -6.61 -12.21
N GLY A 188 0.75 -6.97 -12.48
CA GLY A 188 0.06 -6.63 -13.72
C GLY A 188 -0.06 -5.12 -13.90
N ILE A 189 -0.67 -4.45 -12.92
CA ILE A 189 -0.92 -3.01 -12.93
C ILE A 189 0.40 -2.23 -13.00
N TRP A 190 1.43 -2.63 -12.23
CA TRP A 190 2.75 -1.99 -12.28
C TRP A 190 3.37 -2.06 -13.67
N ARG A 191 3.30 -3.23 -14.34
CA ARG A 191 3.83 -3.39 -15.69
C ARG A 191 3.09 -2.51 -16.68
N ASP A 192 1.77 -2.43 -16.59
CA ASP A 192 0.96 -1.59 -17.48
C ASP A 192 1.25 -0.11 -17.27
N TYR A 193 1.35 0.32 -16.01
CA TYR A 193 1.78 1.67 -15.66
C TYR A 193 3.15 2.02 -16.28
N ILE A 194 4.15 1.16 -16.09
CA ILE A 194 5.49 1.37 -16.65
C ILE A 194 5.49 1.37 -18.17
N ARG A 195 4.72 0.48 -18.82
CA ARG A 195 4.59 0.46 -20.29
C ARG A 195 3.99 1.78 -20.80
N HIS A 196 2.92 2.26 -20.17
CA HIS A 196 2.31 3.54 -20.54
C HIS A 196 3.26 4.71 -20.30
N LYS A 197 3.96 4.76 -19.16
CA LYS A 197 4.97 5.80 -18.92
C LYS A 197 6.07 5.77 -19.97
N ALA A 198 6.66 4.59 -20.24
CA ALA A 198 7.73 4.42 -21.21
C ALA A 198 7.29 4.81 -22.64
N ALA A 199 6.05 4.50 -23.03
CA ALA A 199 5.51 4.84 -24.33
C ALA A 199 5.30 6.36 -24.54
N ASN A 200 5.24 7.14 -23.46
CA ASN A 200 5.02 8.58 -23.50
C ASN A 200 6.28 9.41 -23.21
N LEU A 201 7.45 8.77 -23.06
CA LEU A 201 8.71 9.49 -22.87
C LEU A 201 9.17 10.17 -24.17
N THR A 202 9.65 11.40 -24.03
CA THR A 202 10.31 12.14 -25.11
C THR A 202 11.71 11.56 -25.40
N PRO A 203 12.27 11.78 -26.60
CA PRO A 203 13.64 11.35 -26.92
C PRO A 203 14.69 11.87 -25.92
N GLU A 204 14.51 13.11 -25.44
CA GLU A 204 15.39 13.74 -24.45
C GLU A 204 15.32 13.02 -23.10
N GLU A 205 14.12 12.73 -22.60
CA GLU A 205 13.94 11.98 -21.34
C GLU A 205 14.49 10.55 -21.45
N ILE A 206 14.36 9.91 -22.62
CA ILE A 206 14.94 8.58 -22.87
C ILE A 206 16.47 8.64 -22.74
N GLN A 207 17.11 9.66 -23.33
CA GLN A 207 18.56 9.83 -23.23
C GLN A 207 19.01 10.07 -21.79
N GLU A 208 18.28 10.87 -21.03
CA GLU A 208 18.56 11.11 -19.61
C GLU A 208 18.46 9.82 -18.79
N VAL A 209 17.38 9.05 -18.97
CA VAL A 209 17.19 7.77 -18.29
C VAL A 209 18.31 6.79 -18.65
N GLN A 210 18.71 6.72 -19.92
CA GLN A 210 19.82 5.88 -20.38
C GLN A 210 21.16 6.29 -19.76
N ALA A 211 21.48 7.57 -19.75
CA ALA A 211 22.70 8.09 -19.15
C ALA A 211 22.78 7.75 -17.67
N ARG A 212 21.67 7.92 -16.93
CA ARG A 212 21.59 7.58 -15.51
C ARG A 212 21.74 6.07 -15.27
N LEU A 213 21.17 5.23 -16.12
CA LEU A 213 21.31 3.78 -16.03
C LEU A 213 22.75 3.34 -16.27
N LEU A 214 23.42 3.90 -17.28
CA LEU A 214 24.83 3.62 -17.57
C LEU A 214 25.73 4.03 -16.40
N ALA A 215 25.54 5.24 -15.87
CA ALA A 215 26.30 5.70 -14.69
C ALA A 215 26.10 4.78 -13.48
N LYS A 216 24.87 4.29 -13.26
CA LYS A 216 24.61 3.37 -12.14
C LYS A 216 25.23 1.99 -12.36
N ILE A 217 25.27 1.50 -13.60
CA ILE A 217 25.96 0.25 -13.95
C ILE A 217 27.46 0.41 -13.69
N GLU A 218 28.06 1.52 -14.14
CA GLU A 218 29.48 1.81 -13.91
C GLU A 218 29.81 1.85 -12.41
N GLU A 219 29.01 2.57 -11.60
CA GLU A 219 29.15 2.61 -10.13
C GLU A 219 29.15 1.20 -9.52
N LEU A 220 28.15 0.37 -9.87
CA LEU A 220 28.03 -0.99 -9.36
C LEU A 220 29.19 -1.90 -9.79
N THR A 221 29.71 -1.73 -11.01
CA THR A 221 30.86 -2.51 -11.50
C THR A 221 32.21 -2.03 -10.95
N SER A 222 32.32 -0.76 -10.55
CA SER A 222 33.55 -0.19 -9.97
C SER A 222 33.70 -0.44 -8.47
N GLY A 223 32.59 -0.64 -7.75
CA GLY A 223 32.58 -0.89 -6.30
C GLY A 223 32.90 -2.33 -5.87
N GLU A 224 33.07 -3.27 -6.80
CA GLU A 224 33.44 -4.67 -6.50
C GLU A 224 34.96 -4.89 -6.30
N GLY A 225 35.77 -3.81 -6.24
CA GLY A 225 37.24 -3.89 -6.24
C GLY A 225 37.97 -3.63 -4.91
N ASP A 226 37.31 -3.14 -3.85
CA ASP A 226 38.01 -2.56 -2.69
C ASP A 226 37.83 -3.33 -1.35
N ASP A 227 37.15 -4.49 -1.33
CA ASP A 227 36.86 -5.26 -0.10
C ASP A 227 37.74 -6.53 0.09
N GLU A 228 38.93 -6.56 -0.54
CA GLU A 228 39.99 -7.54 -0.21
C GLU A 228 41.26 -6.80 0.25
N SER A 229 41.36 -6.46 1.54
CA SER A 229 42.59 -6.02 2.22
C SER A 229 42.57 -6.36 3.71
#